data_AF-A0A8T5RM97-F1
#
_entry.id   AF-A0A8T5RM97-F1
#
_cell.length_a   1.000
_cell.length_b   1.000
_cell.length_c   1.000
_cell.angle_alpha   90.00
_cell.angle_beta   90.00
_cell.angle_gamma   90.00
#
_symmetry.space_group_name_H-M   'P 1'
#
loop_
_entity.id
_entity.type
_entity.pdbx_description
1 polymer ?
#
loop_
_entity_poly.entity_id
_entity_poly.type
_entity_poly.pdbx_seq_one_letter_code
_entity_poly.pdbx_strand_id
1 'polypeptide(L)'
;MDEKREKSTLLFFNEAIEYYDKFTDQESVVDEPVRESRFSNNFLRNSMLNELNNLKDIIENNPDLKIEALSRADKEKFHKFISFYRKCPICGNHNHYYNLKQLFFDESKKNLIKELIRLMNIKHKKFRRYNLNMGVPCCDCFKRMTLEK
;
A
#
# COMPACT_ATOMS: atom_id res chain seq x y z
N MET A 1 14.80 -50.22 8.96
CA MET A 1 13.88 -49.20 8.42
C MET A 1 12.75 -49.09 9.40
N ASP A 2 12.57 -47.93 10.04
CA ASP A 2 11.28 -47.41 10.51
C ASP A 2 11.53 -46.01 11.09
N GLU A 3 11.32 -44.99 10.26
CA GLU A 3 11.37 -43.58 10.64
C GLU A 3 10.10 -43.24 11.45
N LYS A 4 10.26 -43.03 12.76
CA LYS A 4 9.21 -42.43 13.59
C LYS A 4 9.05 -40.96 13.22
N ARG A 5 8.05 -40.64 12.39
CA ARG A 5 7.59 -39.27 12.17
C ARG A 5 6.87 -38.76 13.43
N GLU A 6 7.53 -37.89 14.19
CA GLU A 6 6.87 -37.07 15.20
C GLU A 6 5.84 -36.16 14.50
N LYS A 7 4.55 -36.41 14.77
CA LYS A 7 3.49 -35.50 14.37
C LYS A 7 3.55 -34.28 15.28
N SER A 8 4.16 -33.19 14.79
CA SER A 8 4.04 -31.88 15.44
C SER A 8 2.58 -31.43 15.35
N THR A 9 1.81 -31.64 16.41
CA THR A 9 0.50 -31.02 16.56
C THR A 9 0.68 -29.51 16.63
N LEU A 10 0.12 -28.81 15.66
CA LEU A 10 0.05 -27.35 15.65
C LEU A 10 -0.78 -26.90 16.85
N LEU A 11 -0.10 -26.39 17.88
CA LEU A 11 -0.72 -25.70 19.00
C LEU A 11 -1.24 -24.36 18.47
N PHE A 12 -2.51 -24.33 18.07
CA PHE A 12 -3.22 -23.06 17.91
C PHE A 12 -3.40 -22.48 19.30
N PHE A 13 -2.65 -21.41 19.58
CA PHE A 13 -2.82 -20.59 20.79
C PHE A 13 -4.18 -19.89 20.69
N ASN A 14 -5.19 -20.49 21.32
CA ASN A 14 -6.42 -19.79 21.65
C ASN A 14 -6.15 -18.91 22.88
N GLU A 15 -5.51 -17.76 22.67
CA GLU A 15 -5.46 -16.66 23.65
C GLU A 15 -6.87 -16.21 24.09
N ALA A 16 -7.92 -16.61 23.36
CA ALA A 16 -9.31 -16.35 23.71
C ALA A 16 -9.88 -17.26 24.83
N ILE A 17 -9.28 -18.42 25.12
CA ILE A 17 -9.81 -19.34 26.15
C ILE A 17 -9.47 -18.85 27.57
N GLU A 18 -8.30 -18.25 27.77
CA GLU A 18 -7.88 -17.72 29.08
C GLU A 18 -8.81 -16.62 29.63
N TYR A 19 -9.61 -15.98 28.77
CA TYR A 19 -10.59 -14.98 29.20
C TYR A 19 -11.92 -15.58 29.64
N TYR A 20 -12.24 -16.83 29.25
CA TYR A 20 -13.52 -17.46 29.59
C TYR A 20 -13.50 -18.07 31.00
N ASP A 21 -12.36 -18.64 31.41
CA ASP A 21 -12.21 -19.27 32.73
C ASP A 21 -12.14 -18.26 33.89
N LYS A 22 -11.91 -16.96 33.61
CA LYS A 22 -11.90 -15.91 34.65
C LYS A 22 -13.29 -15.55 35.20
N PHE A 23 -14.37 -16.06 34.60
CA PHE A 23 -15.75 -15.72 35.00
C PHE A 23 -16.57 -16.92 35.51
N THR A 24 -15.99 -18.12 35.58
CA THR A 24 -16.69 -19.33 36.03
C THR A 24 -16.56 -19.58 37.53
N ASP A 25 -15.54 -19.03 38.20
CA ASP A 25 -15.31 -19.22 39.63
C ASP A 25 -15.52 -17.92 40.43
N GLN A 26 -16.75 -17.45 40.52
CA GLN A 26 -17.17 -16.62 41.66
C GLN A 26 -18.49 -17.14 42.23
N GLU A 27 -18.34 -17.87 43.34
CA GLU A 27 -19.40 -18.17 44.29
C GLU A 27 -20.14 -16.89 44.71
N SER A 28 -21.46 -17.03 44.81
CA SER A 28 -22.43 -16.12 45.43
C SER A 28 -21.88 -15.23 46.53
N VAL A 29 -22.25 -13.94 46.53
CA VAL A 29 -22.86 -13.18 47.66
C VAL A 29 -23.00 -11.67 47.33
N VAL A 30 -24.18 -11.13 47.70
CA VAL A 30 -24.70 -9.73 47.74
C VAL A 30 -25.31 -9.13 46.46
N ASP A 31 -26.60 -8.82 46.57
CA ASP A 31 -27.40 -7.95 45.72
C ASP A 31 -26.81 -6.52 45.61
N GLU A 32 -26.33 -6.14 44.42
CA GLU A 32 -26.30 -4.75 43.97
C GLU A 32 -26.78 -4.65 42.50
N PRO A 33 -27.54 -3.61 42.12
CA PRO A 33 -28.04 -3.47 40.76
C PRO A 33 -26.92 -3.03 39.81
N VAL A 34 -26.31 -4.01 39.15
CA VAL A 34 -25.30 -3.87 38.09
C VAL A 34 -25.79 -2.92 36.98
N ARG A 35 -25.23 -1.70 36.99
CA ARG A 35 -25.38 -0.70 35.91
C ARG A 35 -24.11 -0.58 35.06
N GLU A 36 -23.44 -1.68 34.71
CA GLU A 36 -22.18 -1.60 33.96
C GLU A 36 -22.01 -2.55 32.75
N SER A 37 -23.04 -3.26 32.30
CA SER A 37 -22.87 -4.21 31.17
C SER A 37 -23.02 -3.62 29.76
N ARG A 38 -23.29 -2.31 29.59
CA ARG A 38 -23.53 -1.71 28.25
C ARG A 38 -22.29 -1.11 27.57
N PHE A 39 -21.18 -0.94 28.26
CA PHE A 39 -19.98 -0.31 27.69
C PHE A 39 -19.03 -1.30 27.00
N SER A 40 -18.99 -2.58 27.44
CA SER A 40 -18.03 -3.57 26.96
C SER A 40 -18.31 -4.07 25.52
N ASN A 41 -19.59 -4.31 25.18
CA ASN A 41 -19.96 -4.84 23.85
C ASN A 41 -19.68 -3.88 22.68
N ASN A 42 -19.63 -2.57 22.96
CA ASN A 42 -19.34 -1.57 21.92
C ASN A 42 -17.84 -1.39 21.68
N PHE A 43 -16.99 -1.69 22.67
CA PHE A 43 -15.55 -1.48 22.55
C PHE A 43 -14.93 -2.45 21.52
N LEU A 44 -15.18 -3.75 21.65
CA LEU A 44 -14.67 -4.75 20.70
C LEU A 44 -15.20 -4.50 19.29
N ARG A 45 -16.52 -4.21 19.18
CA ARG A 45 -17.16 -3.88 17.90
C ARG A 45 -16.50 -2.66 17.24
N ASN A 46 -16.26 -1.59 17.99
CA ASN A 46 -15.66 -0.36 17.44
C ASN A 46 -14.19 -0.58 17.08
N SER A 47 -13.45 -1.38 17.86
CA SER A 47 -12.07 -1.76 17.54
C SER A 47 -12.00 -2.53 16.21
N MET A 48 -12.87 -3.54 16.04
CA MET A 48 -12.96 -4.29 14.79
C MET A 48 -13.39 -3.41 13.61
N LEU A 49 -14.35 -2.50 13.80
CA LEU A 49 -14.77 -1.55 12.75
C LEU A 49 -13.61 -0.62 12.34
N ASN A 50 -12.82 -0.16 13.29
CA ASN A 50 -11.62 0.64 12.99
C ASN A 50 -10.57 -0.17 12.23
N GLU A 51 -10.32 -1.43 12.61
CA GLU A 51 -9.41 -2.29 11.86
C GLU A 51 -9.91 -2.60 10.45
N LEU A 52 -11.22 -2.82 10.28
CA LEU A 52 -11.82 -3.00 8.96
C LEU A 52 -11.68 -1.74 8.09
N ASN A 53 -11.84 -0.55 8.68
CA ASN A 53 -11.61 0.72 7.97
C ASN A 53 -10.13 0.87 7.59
N ASN A 54 -9.20 0.56 8.49
CA ASN A 54 -7.77 0.58 8.20
C ASN A 54 -7.41 -0.40 7.06
N LEU A 55 -7.99 -1.61 7.05
CA LEU A 55 -7.81 -2.59 5.99
C LEU A 55 -8.37 -2.08 4.65
N LYS A 56 -9.56 -1.46 4.67
CA LYS A 56 -10.14 -0.82 3.48
C LYS A 56 -9.22 0.26 2.92
N ASP A 57 -8.68 1.12 3.77
CA ASP A 57 -7.75 2.18 3.36
C ASP A 57 -6.46 1.61 2.79
N ILE A 58 -5.92 0.54 3.37
CA ILE A 58 -4.74 -0.17 2.84
C ILE A 58 -5.07 -0.75 1.46
N ILE A 59 -6.23 -1.38 1.27
CA ILE A 59 -6.65 -1.99 0.00
C ILE A 59 -6.91 -0.92 -1.07
N GLU A 60 -7.63 0.15 -0.75
CA GLU A 60 -7.91 1.26 -1.69
C GLU A 60 -6.65 2.02 -2.10
N ASN A 61 -5.63 2.06 -1.23
CA ASN A 61 -4.34 2.67 -1.53
C ASN A 61 -3.31 1.69 -2.09
N ASN A 62 -3.64 0.40 -2.24
CA ASN A 62 -2.72 -0.58 -2.80
C ASN A 62 -2.61 -0.39 -4.32
N PRO A 63 -1.45 0.04 -4.84
CA PRO A 63 -1.33 0.39 -6.24
C PRO A 63 -1.18 -0.85 -7.14
N ASP A 64 -0.99 -2.06 -6.57
CA ASP A 64 -1.02 -3.32 -7.32
C ASP A 64 -2.42 -3.72 -7.79
N LEU A 65 -3.43 -3.61 -6.91
CA LEU A 65 -4.83 -3.89 -7.26
C LEU A 65 -5.34 -2.92 -8.34
N LYS A 66 -4.86 -1.67 -8.31
CA LYS A 66 -5.16 -0.67 -9.34
C LYS A 66 -4.60 -1.05 -10.70
N ILE A 67 -3.45 -1.72 -10.78
CA ILE A 67 -2.88 -2.19 -12.07
C ILE A 67 -3.76 -3.29 -12.65
N GLU A 68 -4.20 -4.25 -11.84
CA GLU A 68 -5.01 -5.38 -12.31
C GLU A 68 -6.37 -4.92 -12.86
N ALA A 69 -6.97 -3.91 -12.22
CA ALA A 69 -8.23 -3.28 -12.63
C ALA A 69 -8.13 -2.40 -13.90
N LEU A 70 -6.93 -2.08 -14.39
CA LEU A 70 -6.78 -1.27 -15.60
C LEU A 70 -7.27 -2.01 -16.86
N SER A 71 -7.86 -1.24 -17.78
CA SER A 71 -8.15 -1.68 -19.14
C SER A 71 -6.86 -2.14 -19.85
N ARG A 72 -6.96 -3.02 -20.85
CA ARG A 72 -5.79 -3.48 -21.62
C ARG A 72 -5.00 -2.30 -22.22
N ALA A 73 -5.70 -1.27 -22.71
CA ALA A 73 -5.08 -0.07 -23.26
C ALA A 73 -4.33 0.76 -22.22
N ASP A 74 -4.84 0.85 -20.99
CA ASP A 74 -4.18 1.61 -19.93
C ASP A 74 -3.02 0.85 -19.30
N LYS A 75 -3.08 -0.49 -19.24
CA LYS A 75 -1.93 -1.34 -18.90
C LYS A 75 -0.76 -1.10 -19.85
N GLU A 76 -1.01 -1.04 -21.16
CA GLU A 76 0.03 -0.73 -22.13
C GLU A 76 0.64 0.67 -21.94
N LYS A 77 -0.18 1.68 -21.66
CA LYS A 77 0.31 3.04 -21.35
C LYS A 77 1.18 3.03 -20.09
N PHE A 78 0.77 2.32 -19.05
CA PHE A 78 1.53 2.17 -17.83
C PHE A 78 2.89 1.50 -18.08
N HIS A 79 2.93 0.36 -18.77
CA HIS A 79 4.19 -0.31 -19.08
C HIS A 79 5.13 0.55 -19.92
N LYS A 80 4.59 1.27 -20.91
CA LYS A 80 5.37 2.25 -21.69
C LYS A 80 5.90 3.38 -20.83
N PHE A 81 5.07 3.93 -19.93
CA PHE A 81 5.46 4.99 -19.00
C PHE A 81 6.61 4.55 -18.10
N ILE A 82 6.51 3.38 -17.45
CA ILE A 82 7.56 2.84 -16.59
C ILE A 82 8.85 2.62 -17.38
N SER A 83 8.76 2.04 -18.58
CA SER A 83 9.94 1.76 -19.41
C SER A 83 10.64 3.06 -19.85
N PHE A 84 9.87 4.06 -20.27
CA PHE A 84 10.38 5.34 -20.74
C PHE A 84 11.05 6.15 -19.63
N TYR A 85 10.41 6.25 -18.46
CA TYR A 85 10.89 7.02 -17.33
C TYR A 85 11.76 6.22 -16.36
N ARG A 86 12.24 5.02 -16.76
CA ARG A 86 13.08 4.16 -15.92
C ARG A 86 14.42 4.81 -15.57
N LYS A 87 14.99 5.63 -16.47
CA LYS A 87 16.29 6.28 -16.25
C LYS A 87 16.10 7.75 -15.89
N CYS A 88 16.84 8.20 -14.88
CA CYS A 88 16.88 9.59 -14.47
C CYS A 88 17.60 10.44 -15.55
N PRO A 89 17.02 11.56 -15.99
CA PRO A 89 17.64 12.44 -16.99
C PRO A 89 18.84 13.24 -16.45
N ILE A 90 18.98 13.33 -15.12
CA ILE A 90 20.02 14.14 -14.45
C ILE A 90 21.29 13.30 -14.19
N CYS A 91 21.12 12.12 -13.60
CA CYS A 91 22.26 11.26 -13.20
C CYS A 91 22.37 9.95 -13.98
N GLY A 92 21.40 9.62 -14.85
CA GLY A 92 21.40 8.37 -15.61
C GLY A 92 21.02 7.10 -14.82
N ASN A 93 20.97 7.17 -13.49
CA ASN A 93 20.59 6.04 -12.63
C ASN A 93 19.12 5.63 -12.81
N HIS A 94 18.80 4.40 -12.42
CA HIS A 94 17.44 3.90 -12.49
C HIS A 94 16.55 4.53 -11.40
N ASN A 95 15.36 4.92 -11.82
CA ASN A 95 14.28 5.33 -10.93
C ASN A 95 13.69 4.14 -10.20
N HIS A 96 13.32 4.34 -8.94
CA HIS A 96 12.57 3.36 -8.16
C HIS A 96 11.21 3.10 -8.82
N TYR A 97 10.94 1.83 -9.12
CA TYR A 97 9.68 1.41 -9.73
C TYR A 97 8.47 1.84 -8.91
N TYR A 98 8.56 1.70 -7.58
CA TYR A 98 7.52 2.12 -6.65
C TYR A 98 7.12 3.60 -6.81
N ASN A 99 8.10 4.50 -6.91
CA ASN A 99 7.84 5.94 -7.04
C ASN A 99 7.18 6.27 -8.38
N LEU A 100 7.63 5.64 -9.48
CA LEU A 100 7.01 5.83 -10.80
C LEU A 100 5.57 5.29 -10.83
N LYS A 101 5.34 4.16 -10.17
CA LYS A 101 4.02 3.54 -10.04
C LYS A 101 3.09 4.43 -9.22
N GLN A 102 3.53 4.90 -8.06
CA GLN A 102 2.76 5.87 -7.27
C GLN A 102 2.47 7.13 -8.07
N LEU A 103 3.46 7.69 -8.76
CA LEU A 103 3.28 8.88 -9.59
C LEU A 103 2.21 8.66 -10.67
N PHE A 104 2.14 7.48 -11.30
CA PHE A 104 1.15 7.19 -12.33
C PHE A 104 -0.28 7.08 -11.80
N PHE A 105 -0.46 6.57 -10.58
CA PHE A 105 -1.77 6.41 -9.94
C PHE A 105 -2.17 7.60 -9.04
N ASP A 106 -1.32 8.60 -8.92
CA ASP A 106 -1.57 9.78 -8.09
C ASP A 106 -2.63 10.67 -8.75
N GLU A 107 -3.83 10.67 -8.16
CA GLU A 107 -4.96 11.46 -8.64
C GLU A 107 -4.69 12.97 -8.59
N SER A 108 -3.91 13.43 -7.61
CA SER A 108 -3.60 14.85 -7.43
C SER A 108 -2.73 15.40 -8.57
N LYS A 109 -1.98 14.52 -9.25
CA LYS A 109 -1.04 14.86 -10.32
C LYS A 109 -1.52 14.43 -11.71
N LYS A 110 -2.81 14.12 -11.88
CA LYS A 110 -3.41 13.70 -13.17
C LYS A 110 -2.99 14.57 -14.37
N ASN A 111 -2.91 15.89 -14.20
CA ASN A 111 -2.51 16.81 -15.28
C ASN A 111 -1.03 16.64 -15.66
N LEU A 112 -0.15 16.53 -14.67
CA LEU A 112 1.28 16.29 -14.88
C LEU A 112 1.51 14.96 -15.61
N ILE A 113 0.80 13.91 -15.19
CA ILE A 113 0.91 12.58 -15.80
C ILE A 113 0.44 12.61 -17.26
N LYS A 114 -0.66 13.30 -17.57
CA LYS A 114 -1.13 13.49 -18.95
C LYS A 114 -0.08 14.16 -19.83
N GLU A 115 0.58 15.20 -19.32
CA GLU A 115 1.68 15.86 -20.03
C GLU A 115 2.88 14.93 -20.21
N LEU A 116 3.28 14.18 -19.18
CA LEU A 116 4.36 13.19 -19.29
C LEU A 116 4.04 12.10 -20.33
N ILE A 117 2.79 11.66 -20.42
CA ILE A 117 2.35 10.69 -21.45
C ILE A 117 2.37 11.34 -22.84
N ARG A 118 1.98 12.62 -22.97
CA ARG A 118 2.11 13.36 -24.23
C ARG A 118 3.57 13.46 -24.67
N LEU A 119 4.47 13.82 -23.76
CA LEU A 119 5.91 13.93 -24.02
C LEU A 119 6.52 12.60 -24.49
N MET A 120 6.09 11.48 -23.92
CA MET A 120 6.49 10.14 -24.37
C MET A 120 6.12 9.87 -25.84
N ASN A 121 4.99 10.41 -26.32
CA ASN A 121 4.48 10.18 -27.66
C ASN A 121 5.04 11.17 -28.71
N ILE A 122 5.63 12.29 -28.29
CA ILE A 122 6.22 13.25 -29.22
C ILE A 122 7.51 12.65 -29.77
N LYS A 123 7.48 12.23 -31.05
CA LYS A 123 8.63 11.65 -31.76
C LYS A 123 9.90 12.47 -31.53
N HIS A 124 10.88 11.84 -30.87
CA HIS A 124 12.23 12.33 -30.50
C HIS A 124 13.03 13.12 -31.54
N LYS A 125 12.61 13.19 -32.81
CA LYS A 125 13.36 13.85 -33.89
C LYS A 125 13.56 15.35 -33.65
N LYS A 126 12.60 16.05 -33.02
CA LYS A 126 12.76 17.49 -32.71
C LYS A 126 13.62 17.72 -31.46
N PHE A 127 13.51 16.89 -30.42
CA PHE A 127 14.27 17.07 -29.17
C PHE A 127 15.75 16.71 -29.27
N ARG A 128 16.10 15.73 -30.12
CA ARG A 128 17.52 15.43 -30.41
C ARG A 128 18.28 16.61 -31.02
N ARG A 129 17.60 17.51 -31.74
CA ARG A 129 18.23 18.71 -32.30
C ARG A 129 18.59 19.76 -31.24
N TYR A 130 17.96 19.71 -30.07
CA TYR A 130 18.13 20.71 -29.01
C TYR A 130 18.73 20.12 -27.72
N ASN A 131 19.23 18.88 -27.73
CA ASN A 131 19.76 18.17 -26.54
C ASN A 131 18.85 18.26 -25.30
N LEU A 132 17.53 18.27 -25.50
CA LEU A 132 16.57 18.34 -24.40
C LEU A 132 16.35 16.94 -23.81
N ASN A 133 16.90 16.71 -22.61
CA ASN A 133 16.69 15.50 -21.83
C ASN A 133 15.42 15.65 -20.97
N MET A 134 14.29 15.17 -21.48
CA MET A 134 13.03 15.12 -20.73
C MET A 134 12.92 13.81 -19.98
N GLY A 135 12.53 13.87 -18.71
CA GLY A 135 12.41 12.68 -17.86
C GLY A 135 11.89 13.01 -16.47
N VAL A 136 11.71 11.97 -15.65
CA VAL A 136 11.37 12.09 -14.23
C VAL A 136 12.67 11.94 -13.42
N PRO A 137 13.02 12.89 -12.54
CA PRO A 137 14.22 12.80 -11.71
C PRO A 137 14.10 11.65 -10.68
N CYS A 138 15.23 11.04 -10.35
CA CYS A 138 15.28 10.07 -9.24
C CYS A 138 15.12 10.75 -7.88
N CYS A 139 14.85 9.96 -6.84
CA CYS A 139 14.65 10.46 -5.48
C CYS A 139 15.81 11.33 -5.00
N ASP A 140 17.05 10.95 -5.32
CA ASP A 140 18.23 11.68 -4.84
C ASP A 140 18.43 12.99 -5.59
N CYS A 141 18.18 13.00 -6.90
CA CYS A 141 18.20 14.22 -7.68
C CYS A 141 17.06 15.16 -7.26
N PHE A 142 15.87 14.62 -7.03
CA PHE A 142 14.73 15.40 -6.58
C PHE A 142 15.00 16.04 -5.20
N LYS A 143 15.52 15.26 -4.24
CA LYS A 143 15.90 15.76 -2.92
C LYS A 143 16.91 16.90 -3.00
N ARG A 144 17.99 16.73 -3.77
CA ARG A 144 19.01 17.79 -3.97
C ARG A 144 18.38 19.08 -4.50
N MET A 145 17.53 18.97 -5.52
CA MET A 145 16.84 20.13 -6.10
C MET A 145 15.89 20.84 -5.12
N THR A 146 15.31 20.12 -4.17
CA THR A 146 14.39 20.70 -3.18
C THR A 146 15.08 21.22 -1.92
N LEU A 147 16.28 20.73 -1.61
CA LEU A 147 17.07 21.12 -0.44
C LEU A 147 17.99 22.32 -0.69
N GLU A 148 18.26 22.65 -1.96
CA GLU A 148 19.01 23.86 -2.36
C GLU A 148 18.12 25.11 -2.48
N LYS A 149 16.97 25.15 -1.78
CA LYS A 149 16.06 26.30 -1.72
C LYS A 149 16.02 26.93 -0.35
#